data_AF-A0A8T1DZT1-F1
#
_entry.id   AF-A0A8T1DZT1-F1
#
_cell.length_a   1.000
_cell.length_b   1.000
_cell.length_c   1.000
_cell.angle_alpha   90.00
_cell.angle_beta   90.00
_cell.angle_gamma   90.00
#
_symmetry.space_group_name_H-M   'P 1'
#
loop_
_entity.id
_entity.type
_entity.pdbx_description
1 polymer ?
#
loop_
_entity_poly.entity_id
_entity_poly.type
_entity_poly.pdbx_seq_one_letter_code
_entity_poly.pdbx_strand_id
1 'polypeptide(L)'
;MVIKHCPLVDIPDTFNEFHQLISVKVYNSTIVEWRESAAITNTNHPAFLSVMLVRVNMTNGQLPAGFQSIDTPLNLYDYEFCITNLREVPDDLDLKWLTGSYVIIEYSQLQTVPPALLRIMPPYFSLSGNPISELPPEVFEIEGLTDLGIGDTNIRELPRNVTQLSSTLTSIFVGRTNISYFWSWTDEMLGRISIRRVPRAIYAGGTTYCEDLEKILTKSANTFSAVPSPSYSSQLMDLTEAGPAGDIRAFVDCNPTVSGFSGPLYPLAAEDKQNGIHS
;
A
#
# COMPACT_ATOMS: atom_id res chain seq x y z
N MET A 1 7.67 -3.97 21.94
CA MET A 1 9.05 -3.42 22.07
C MET A 1 9.17 -2.25 21.14
N VAL A 2 9.83 -1.18 21.58
CA VAL A 2 9.95 0.04 20.80
C VAL A 2 11.42 0.47 20.78
N ILE A 3 12.01 0.55 19.58
CA ILE A 3 13.39 0.97 19.34
C ILE A 3 13.33 2.28 18.57
N LYS A 4 13.98 3.34 19.08
CA LYS A 4 13.90 4.68 18.48
C LYS A 4 15.28 5.34 18.44
N HIS A 5 15.56 6.06 17.35
CA HIS A 5 16.76 6.89 17.22
C HIS A 5 18.08 6.12 17.44
N CYS A 6 18.10 4.84 17.05
CA CYS A 6 19.27 3.99 17.22
C CYS A 6 19.99 3.83 15.88
N PRO A 7 21.19 4.41 15.71
CA PRO A 7 21.91 4.35 14.44
C PRO A 7 22.52 2.98 14.15
N LEU A 8 22.59 2.08 15.14
CA LEU A 8 23.16 0.73 15.02
C LEU A 8 22.31 -0.25 15.84
N VAL A 9 21.23 -0.75 15.24
CA VAL A 9 20.39 -1.79 15.83
C VAL A 9 20.95 -3.16 15.42
N ASP A 10 21.42 -3.89 16.42
CA ASP A 10 21.73 -5.33 16.37
C ASP A 10 20.79 -6.01 17.37
N ILE A 11 19.95 -6.93 16.90
CA ILE A 11 19.03 -7.68 17.75
C ILE A 11 19.71 -8.97 18.24
N PRO A 12 20.01 -9.07 19.55
CA PRO A 12 20.69 -10.23 20.11
C PRO A 12 19.76 -11.43 20.31
N ASP A 13 20.33 -12.62 20.50
CA ASP A 13 19.58 -13.86 20.73
C ASP A 13 18.75 -13.85 22.03
N THR A 14 19.10 -12.97 22.99
CA THR A 14 18.28 -12.73 24.19
C THR A 14 16.90 -12.17 23.84
N PHE A 15 16.69 -11.70 22.61
CA PHE A 15 15.37 -11.36 22.08
C PHE A 15 14.36 -12.50 22.22
N ASN A 16 14.82 -13.76 22.09
CA ASN A 16 13.99 -14.95 22.22
C ASN A 16 13.37 -15.13 23.62
N GLU A 17 13.88 -14.43 24.64
CA GLU A 17 13.35 -14.53 26.00
C GLU A 17 12.05 -13.73 26.19
N PHE A 18 11.71 -12.83 25.26
CA PHE A 18 10.54 -11.95 25.37
C PHE A 18 9.22 -12.60 24.91
N HIS A 19 8.82 -13.69 25.56
CA HIS A 19 7.65 -14.50 25.19
C HIS A 19 6.29 -13.77 25.23
N GLN A 20 6.19 -12.68 26.00
CA GLN A 20 4.98 -11.87 26.10
C GLN A 20 4.96 -10.70 25.11
N LEU A 21 5.94 -10.62 24.21
CA LEU A 21 6.04 -9.54 23.26
C LEU A 21 4.92 -9.64 22.21
N ILE A 22 4.12 -8.58 22.11
CA ILE A 22 2.99 -8.52 21.17
C ILE A 22 3.31 -7.74 19.89
N SER A 23 4.38 -6.94 19.89
CA SER A 23 4.74 -6.15 18.71
C SER A 23 6.17 -5.65 18.79
N VAL A 24 6.73 -5.29 17.63
CA VAL A 24 7.93 -4.46 17.54
C VAL A 24 7.65 -3.22 16.71
N LYS A 25 8.14 -2.08 17.21
CA LYS A 25 8.22 -0.83 16.45
C LYS A 25 9.66 -0.35 16.43
N VAL A 26 10.22 -0.20 15.25
CA VAL A 26 11.53 0.41 15.03
C VAL A 26 11.31 1.73 14.30
N TYR A 27 11.78 2.83 14.89
CA TYR A 27 11.55 4.18 14.37
C TYR A 27 12.87 4.95 14.23
N ASN A 28 13.07 5.59 13.09
CA ASN A 28 14.23 6.46 12.80
C ASN A 28 15.55 5.82 13.25
N SER A 29 15.83 4.61 12.74
CA SER A 29 16.94 3.77 13.20
C SER A 29 17.54 3.00 12.03
N THR A 30 18.73 2.42 12.21
CA THR A 30 19.35 1.54 11.20
C THR A 30 19.52 0.15 11.78
N ILE A 31 18.84 -0.85 11.20
CA ILE A 31 19.02 -2.27 11.50
C ILE A 31 20.25 -2.74 10.74
N VAL A 32 21.35 -2.89 11.48
CA VAL A 32 22.60 -3.45 10.98
C VAL A 32 22.48 -4.97 10.92
N GLU A 33 21.90 -5.57 11.96
CA GLU A 33 21.74 -7.01 12.04
C GLU A 33 20.45 -7.40 12.79
N TRP A 34 19.70 -8.32 12.20
CA TRP A 34 18.66 -9.07 12.87
C TRP A 34 18.69 -10.48 12.30
N ARG A 35 19.45 -11.33 12.98
CA ARG A 35 19.81 -12.68 12.55
C ARG A 35 18.68 -13.68 12.74
N GLU A 36 18.80 -14.81 12.05
CA GLU A 36 17.86 -15.92 12.12
C GLU A 36 17.74 -16.51 13.53
N SER A 37 18.84 -16.58 14.29
CA SER A 37 18.83 -17.07 15.67
C SER A 37 18.02 -16.21 16.64
N ALA A 38 17.71 -14.97 16.25
CA ALA A 38 16.85 -14.03 16.99
C ALA A 38 15.56 -13.72 16.23
N ALA A 39 15.09 -14.65 15.38
CA ALA A 39 13.90 -14.44 14.57
C ALA A 39 12.62 -14.33 15.39
N ILE A 40 11.65 -13.61 14.84
CA ILE A 40 10.29 -13.57 15.36
C ILE A 40 9.63 -14.91 15.04
N THR A 41 9.65 -15.83 16.01
CA THR A 41 9.04 -17.16 15.87
C THR A 41 7.80 -17.35 16.77
N ASN A 42 6.87 -18.23 16.41
CA ASN A 42 5.76 -18.64 17.26
C ASN A 42 6.24 -19.31 18.55
N THR A 43 7.33 -20.08 18.50
CA THR A 43 7.92 -20.72 19.67
C THR A 43 8.32 -19.70 20.74
N ASN A 44 9.08 -18.68 20.35
CA ASN A 44 9.61 -17.68 21.28
C ASN A 44 8.69 -16.47 21.47
N HIS A 45 7.75 -16.19 20.55
CA HIS A 45 6.89 -15.00 20.55
C HIS A 45 5.43 -15.34 20.17
N PRO A 46 4.75 -16.24 20.90
CA PRO A 46 3.43 -16.75 20.52
C PRO A 46 2.31 -15.68 20.52
N ALA A 47 2.51 -14.58 21.25
CA ALA A 47 1.55 -13.48 21.36
C ALA A 47 1.79 -12.35 20.33
N PHE A 48 2.76 -12.50 19.43
CA PHE A 48 3.18 -11.44 18.52
C PHE A 48 2.10 -11.13 17.47
N LEU A 49 1.80 -9.86 17.26
CA LEU A 49 0.69 -9.37 16.45
C LEU A 49 1.14 -8.51 15.26
N SER A 50 2.14 -7.65 15.47
CA SER A 50 2.52 -6.65 14.48
C SER A 50 4.00 -6.27 14.45
N VAL A 51 4.48 -5.94 13.25
CA VAL A 51 5.80 -5.41 12.98
C VAL A 51 5.66 -4.04 12.32
N MET A 52 6.25 -3.01 12.92
CA MET A 52 6.25 -1.65 12.37
C MET A 52 7.69 -1.15 12.19
N LEU A 53 8.11 -0.89 10.95
CA LEU A 53 9.42 -0.31 10.61
C LEU A 53 9.21 1.06 9.96
N VAL A 54 9.56 2.13 10.65
CA VAL A 54 9.27 3.49 10.21
C VAL A 54 10.54 4.33 10.15
N ARG A 55 10.89 4.87 8.98
CA ARG A 55 12.17 5.59 8.78
C ARG A 55 13.36 4.69 9.15
N VAL A 56 13.37 3.46 8.61
CA VAL A 56 14.37 2.44 8.96
C VAL A 56 15.25 2.09 7.78
N ASN A 57 16.56 2.16 7.97
CA ASN A 57 17.53 1.58 7.04
C ASN A 57 17.88 0.15 7.48
N MET A 58 17.93 -0.76 6.52
CA MET A 58 18.32 -2.15 6.70
C MET A 58 19.58 -2.43 5.88
N THR A 59 20.48 -3.26 6.40
CA THR A 59 21.70 -3.66 5.68
C THR A 59 21.37 -4.14 4.26
N ASN A 60 22.05 -3.56 3.27
CA ASN A 60 21.86 -3.81 1.84
C ASN A 60 20.46 -3.53 1.26
N GLY A 61 19.54 -2.97 2.03
CA GLY A 61 18.15 -2.75 1.60
C GLY A 61 17.36 -4.06 1.48
N GLN A 62 17.72 -5.08 2.27
CA GLN A 62 17.07 -6.38 2.29
C GLN A 62 16.27 -6.57 3.57
N LEU A 63 15.20 -7.36 3.50
CA LEU A 63 14.43 -7.77 4.67
C LEU A 63 15.33 -8.58 5.62
N PRO A 64 15.52 -8.18 6.89
CA PRO A 64 16.38 -8.91 7.81
C PRO A 64 15.91 -10.35 8.06
N ALA A 65 16.85 -11.28 8.28
CA ALA A 65 16.57 -12.70 8.49
C ALA A 65 15.63 -12.95 9.67
N GLY A 66 15.64 -12.09 10.68
CA GLY A 66 14.74 -12.16 11.83
C GLY A 66 13.25 -12.06 11.49
N PHE A 67 12.88 -11.58 10.29
CA PHE A 67 11.50 -11.51 9.80
C PHE A 67 11.13 -12.64 8.83
N GLN A 68 12.00 -13.64 8.67
CA GLN A 68 11.90 -14.67 7.63
C GLN A 68 11.78 -16.09 8.18
N SER A 69 11.38 -16.26 9.45
CA SER A 69 11.16 -17.58 10.02
C SER A 69 9.99 -18.29 9.34
N ILE A 70 10.07 -19.61 9.22
CA ILE A 70 8.94 -20.47 8.85
C ILE A 70 8.05 -20.83 10.06
N ASP A 71 8.58 -20.71 11.28
CA ASP A 71 7.81 -20.84 12.52
C ASP A 71 7.19 -19.47 12.85
N THR A 72 6.39 -18.89 11.97
CA THR A 72 5.83 -17.54 12.18
C THR A 72 4.73 -17.54 13.25
N PRO A 73 4.70 -16.53 14.16
CA PRO A 73 3.64 -16.42 15.15
C PRO A 73 2.25 -16.48 14.54
N LEU A 74 1.38 -17.34 15.08
CA LEU A 74 0.04 -17.56 14.52
C LEU A 74 -0.88 -16.34 14.62
N ASN A 75 -0.53 -15.38 15.48
CA ASN A 75 -1.27 -14.14 15.65
C ASN A 75 -0.63 -12.95 14.92
N LEU A 76 0.49 -13.14 14.21
CA LEU A 76 1.15 -12.04 13.49
C LEU A 76 0.45 -11.84 12.16
N TYR A 77 -0.32 -10.76 12.06
CA TYR A 77 -1.12 -10.43 10.89
C TYR A 77 -0.80 -9.05 10.30
N ASP A 78 0.02 -8.23 10.95
CA ASP A 78 0.17 -6.82 10.60
C ASP A 78 1.63 -6.43 10.35
N TYR A 79 1.97 -6.17 9.08
CA TYR A 79 3.31 -5.79 8.63
C TYR A 79 3.28 -4.40 8.00
N GLU A 80 3.87 -3.43 8.69
CA GLU A 80 3.86 -2.02 8.28
C GLU A 80 5.29 -1.46 8.18
N PHE A 81 5.79 -1.32 6.95
CA PHE A 81 7.08 -0.72 6.63
C PHE A 81 6.83 0.61 5.93
N CYS A 82 7.27 1.72 6.52
CA CYS A 82 7.03 3.06 5.99
C CYS A 82 8.34 3.85 5.99
N ILE A 83 8.75 4.37 4.84
CA ILE A 83 10.05 5.04 4.68
C ILE A 83 11.18 4.08 5.08
N THR A 84 11.49 3.14 4.19
CA THR A 84 12.63 2.23 4.37
C THR A 84 13.52 2.22 3.14
N ASN A 85 14.66 1.55 3.22
CA ASN A 85 15.50 1.29 2.05
C ASN A 85 15.25 -0.10 1.43
N LEU A 86 14.12 -0.76 1.73
CA LEU A 86 13.80 -2.09 1.21
C LEU A 86 13.66 -2.10 -0.31
N ARG A 87 14.43 -2.94 -1.00
CA ARG A 87 14.47 -3.02 -2.48
C ARG A 87 13.79 -4.25 -3.05
N GLU A 88 13.77 -5.33 -2.28
CA GLU A 88 13.21 -6.62 -2.64
C GLU A 88 12.78 -7.37 -1.38
N VAL A 89 11.94 -8.38 -1.57
CA VAL A 89 11.62 -9.38 -0.55
C VAL A 89 11.97 -10.77 -1.09
N PRO A 90 12.23 -11.76 -0.23
CA PRO A 90 12.46 -13.14 -0.66
C PRO A 90 11.30 -13.69 -1.50
N ASP A 91 11.62 -14.49 -2.52
CA ASP A 91 10.61 -15.10 -3.40
C ASP A 91 9.69 -16.08 -2.69
N ASP A 92 10.10 -16.59 -1.52
CA ASP A 92 9.36 -17.53 -0.68
C ASP A 92 8.70 -16.86 0.54
N LEU A 93 8.59 -15.52 0.54
CA LEU A 93 8.05 -14.79 1.69
C LEU A 93 6.61 -15.22 2.04
N ASP A 94 5.82 -15.66 1.07
CA ASP A 94 4.48 -16.21 1.26
C ASP A 94 4.44 -17.55 2.01
N LEU A 95 5.58 -18.25 2.14
CA LEU A 95 5.71 -19.44 3.00
C LEU A 95 6.04 -19.06 4.46
N LYS A 96 6.43 -17.81 4.68
CA LYS A 96 6.91 -17.29 5.97
C LYS A 96 5.85 -16.38 6.60
N TRP A 97 5.24 -15.48 5.83
CA TRP A 97 4.18 -14.61 6.32
C TRP A 97 2.82 -15.25 6.09
N LEU A 98 1.95 -15.17 7.10
CA LEU A 98 0.64 -15.83 7.06
C LEU A 98 -0.25 -15.23 5.97
N THR A 99 -0.96 -16.11 5.26
CA THR A 99 -2.00 -15.72 4.32
C THR A 99 -3.06 -14.83 4.98
N GLY A 100 -3.49 -13.77 4.30
CA GLY A 100 -4.45 -12.80 4.81
C GLY A 100 -3.85 -11.71 5.70
N SER A 101 -2.51 -11.67 5.84
CA SER A 101 -1.83 -10.61 6.59
C SER A 101 -2.01 -9.26 5.90
N TYR A 102 -2.05 -8.20 6.70
CA TYR A 102 -2.02 -6.81 6.25
C TYR A 102 -0.57 -6.50 5.85
N VAL A 103 -0.41 -5.97 4.64
CA VAL A 103 0.92 -5.69 4.07
C VAL A 103 0.95 -4.24 3.59
N ILE A 104 1.63 -3.40 4.36
CA ILE A 104 1.84 -1.99 4.05
C ILE A 104 3.34 -1.79 3.91
N ILE A 105 3.84 -1.61 2.68
CA ILE A 105 5.25 -1.34 2.40
C ILE A 105 5.31 -0.05 1.59
N GLU A 106 5.35 1.08 2.27
CA GLU A 106 5.22 2.40 1.68
C GLU A 106 6.53 3.19 1.72
N TYR A 107 6.72 4.07 0.73
CA TYR A 107 7.90 4.94 0.60
C TYR A 107 9.22 4.19 0.75
N SER A 108 9.30 2.99 0.18
CA SER A 108 10.50 2.16 0.17
C SER A 108 11.18 2.23 -1.20
N GLN A 109 11.93 1.21 -1.61
CA GLN A 109 12.70 1.20 -2.86
C GLN A 109 12.31 0.05 -3.79
N LEU A 110 11.09 -0.49 -3.67
CA LEU A 110 10.59 -1.54 -4.55
C LEU A 110 10.40 -0.98 -5.97
N GLN A 111 11.05 -1.58 -6.97
CA GLN A 111 10.94 -1.16 -8.37
C GLN A 111 9.80 -1.87 -9.11
N THR A 112 9.37 -3.03 -8.62
CA THR A 112 8.27 -3.83 -9.14
C THR A 112 7.45 -4.36 -7.97
N VAL A 113 6.24 -4.87 -8.25
CA VAL A 113 5.44 -5.60 -7.26
C VAL A 113 6.04 -7.00 -7.06
N PRO A 114 6.57 -7.36 -5.88
CA PRO A 114 7.11 -8.69 -5.66
C PRO A 114 5.98 -9.75 -5.69
N PRO A 115 6.08 -10.82 -6.48
CA PRO A 115 5.03 -11.83 -6.59
C PRO A 115 4.69 -12.53 -5.26
N ALA A 116 5.67 -12.67 -4.36
CA ALA A 116 5.44 -13.24 -3.03
C ALA A 116 4.42 -12.44 -2.21
N LEU A 117 4.39 -11.10 -2.35
CA LEU A 117 3.40 -10.28 -1.63
C LEU A 117 1.96 -10.50 -2.13
N LEU A 118 1.79 -10.84 -3.41
CA LEU A 118 0.48 -11.15 -3.98
C LEU A 118 -0.05 -12.49 -3.44
N ARG A 119 0.82 -13.49 -3.28
CA ARG A 119 0.47 -14.84 -2.77
C ARG A 119 0.13 -14.86 -1.28
N ILE A 120 0.51 -13.82 -0.53
CA ILE A 120 0.06 -13.61 0.84
C ILE A 120 -1.46 -13.34 0.89
N MET A 121 -2.08 -12.95 -0.22
CA MET A 121 -3.51 -12.58 -0.30
C MET A 121 -3.92 -11.50 0.73
N PRO A 122 -3.23 -10.33 0.74
CA PRO A 122 -3.51 -9.29 1.70
C PRO A 122 -4.89 -8.64 1.48
N PRO A 123 -5.73 -8.53 2.53
CA PRO A 123 -6.97 -7.75 2.44
C PRO A 123 -6.71 -6.24 2.38
N TYR A 124 -5.65 -5.78 3.04
CA TYR A 124 -5.16 -4.40 2.97
C TYR A 124 -3.75 -4.42 2.42
N PHE A 125 -3.58 -3.87 1.21
CA PHE A 125 -2.31 -3.88 0.52
C PHE A 125 -1.91 -2.48 0.10
N SER A 126 -0.74 -2.01 0.51
CA SER A 126 -0.20 -0.74 0.01
C SER A 126 1.27 -0.85 -0.33
N LEU A 127 1.59 -0.35 -1.51
CA LEU A 127 2.93 -0.16 -2.04
C LEU A 127 3.18 1.32 -2.38
N SER A 128 2.37 2.23 -1.83
CA SER A 128 2.41 3.65 -2.16
C SER A 128 3.80 4.26 -1.92
N GLY A 129 4.24 5.17 -2.78
CA GLY A 129 5.53 5.86 -2.64
C GLY A 129 6.76 5.02 -3.02
N ASN A 130 6.58 3.79 -3.50
CA ASN A 130 7.68 3.04 -4.11
C ASN A 130 7.88 3.45 -5.58
N PRO A 131 9.10 3.33 -6.14
CA PRO A 131 9.39 3.70 -7.53
C PRO A 131 8.82 2.74 -8.59
N ILE A 132 7.72 2.04 -8.30
CA ILE A 132 7.04 1.10 -9.19
C ILE A 132 6.52 1.82 -10.42
N SER A 133 6.89 1.35 -11.63
CA SER A 133 6.45 1.93 -12.90
C SER A 133 5.33 1.16 -13.59
N GLU A 134 5.17 -0.12 -13.25
CA GLU A 134 4.19 -1.03 -13.87
C GLU A 134 3.56 -1.93 -12.81
N LEU A 135 2.29 -2.27 -13.00
CA LEU A 135 1.53 -3.14 -12.10
C LEU A 135 1.13 -4.42 -12.83
N PRO A 136 1.36 -5.61 -12.24
CA PRO A 136 0.77 -6.84 -12.74
C PRO A 136 -0.76 -6.82 -12.52
N PRO A 137 -1.60 -7.31 -13.46
CA PRO A 137 -3.06 -7.38 -13.25
C PRO A 137 -3.45 -8.13 -11.97
N GLU A 138 -2.64 -9.11 -11.58
CA GLU A 138 -2.82 -9.95 -10.38
C GLU A 138 -2.96 -9.13 -9.10
N VAL A 139 -2.45 -7.88 -9.04
CA VAL A 139 -2.64 -7.00 -7.86
C VAL A 139 -4.10 -6.64 -7.63
N PHE A 140 -4.94 -6.63 -8.67
CA PHE A 140 -6.37 -6.38 -8.59
C PHE A 140 -7.19 -7.67 -8.46
N GLU A 141 -6.56 -8.84 -8.63
CA GLU A 141 -7.20 -10.16 -8.64
C GLU A 141 -7.01 -10.93 -7.32
N ILE A 142 -6.38 -10.30 -6.32
CA ILE A 142 -6.18 -10.86 -4.99
C ILE A 142 -7.53 -11.14 -4.31
N GLU A 143 -7.82 -12.41 -4.02
CA GLU A 143 -9.01 -12.80 -3.26
C GLU A 143 -8.99 -12.17 -1.86
N GLY A 144 -10.10 -11.54 -1.45
CA GLY A 144 -10.22 -10.90 -0.14
C GLY A 144 -9.63 -9.48 -0.05
N LEU A 145 -8.97 -8.97 -1.09
CA LEU A 145 -8.50 -7.58 -1.15
C LEU A 145 -9.67 -6.60 -1.03
N THR A 146 -9.60 -5.65 -0.10
CA THR A 146 -10.62 -4.61 0.10
C THR A 146 -10.12 -3.22 -0.27
N ASP A 147 -8.85 -2.94 0.02
CA ASP A 147 -8.22 -1.64 -0.18
C ASP A 147 -6.82 -1.82 -0.80
N LEU A 148 -6.54 -1.09 -1.88
CA LEU A 148 -5.24 -1.11 -2.56
C LEU A 148 -4.62 0.29 -2.65
N GLY A 149 -3.46 0.48 -2.02
CA GLY A 149 -2.65 1.69 -2.11
C GLY A 149 -1.50 1.57 -3.10
N ILE A 150 -1.52 2.37 -4.16
CA ILE A 150 -0.49 2.44 -5.21
C ILE A 150 -0.22 3.90 -5.64
N GLY A 151 -0.58 4.86 -4.78
CA GLY A 151 -0.32 6.28 -4.98
C GLY A 151 1.17 6.61 -4.84
N ASP A 152 1.58 7.78 -5.29
CA ASP A 152 2.99 8.22 -5.26
C ASP A 152 3.98 7.24 -5.93
N THR A 153 3.48 6.37 -6.81
CA THR A 153 4.30 5.49 -7.65
C THR A 153 4.53 6.12 -9.01
N ASN A 154 5.40 5.53 -9.83
CA ASN A 154 5.70 6.00 -11.18
C ASN A 154 4.74 5.45 -12.24
N ILE A 155 3.62 4.84 -11.84
CA ILE A 155 2.64 4.26 -12.76
C ILE A 155 1.96 5.34 -13.59
N ARG A 156 1.69 4.99 -14.85
CA ARG A 156 1.01 5.87 -15.83
C ARG A 156 -0.36 5.36 -16.22
N GLU A 157 -0.61 4.08 -15.98
CA GLU A 157 -1.89 3.43 -16.22
C GLU A 157 -2.06 2.26 -15.25
N LEU A 158 -3.31 1.85 -15.04
CA LEU A 158 -3.63 0.56 -14.44
C LEU A 158 -3.49 -0.55 -15.50
N PRO A 159 -3.29 -1.83 -15.12
CA PRO A 159 -3.21 -2.92 -16.08
C PRO A 159 -4.55 -3.07 -16.82
N ARG A 160 -4.46 -3.24 -18.15
CA ARG A 160 -5.64 -3.41 -19.00
C ARG A 160 -6.33 -4.76 -18.82
N ASN A 161 -5.57 -5.81 -18.54
CA ASN A 161 -6.01 -7.20 -18.55
C ASN A 161 -6.35 -7.73 -17.16
N VAL A 162 -7.11 -6.98 -16.36
CA VAL A 162 -7.71 -7.52 -15.13
C VAL A 162 -8.91 -8.36 -15.53
N THR A 163 -8.81 -9.67 -15.35
CA THR A 163 -9.80 -10.65 -15.80
C THR A 163 -10.69 -11.17 -14.69
N GLN A 164 -10.18 -11.17 -13.45
CA GLN A 164 -10.90 -11.60 -12.27
C GLN A 164 -10.74 -10.57 -11.14
N LEU A 165 -11.36 -9.40 -11.33
CA LEU A 165 -11.35 -8.35 -10.30
C LEU A 165 -11.81 -8.93 -8.96
N SER A 166 -11.01 -8.73 -7.91
CA SER A 166 -11.35 -9.14 -6.56
C SER A 166 -12.74 -8.65 -6.19
N SER A 167 -13.65 -9.55 -5.80
CA SER A 167 -15.06 -9.23 -5.54
C SER A 167 -15.24 -8.35 -4.29
N THR A 168 -14.24 -8.31 -3.43
CA THR A 168 -14.21 -7.52 -2.19
C THR A 168 -13.54 -6.16 -2.35
N LEU A 169 -12.86 -5.89 -3.48
CA LEU A 169 -12.17 -4.62 -3.67
C LEU A 169 -13.18 -3.49 -3.71
N THR A 170 -13.02 -2.53 -2.82
CA THR A 170 -13.91 -1.38 -2.69
C THR A 170 -13.22 -0.05 -2.91
N SER A 171 -11.92 0.03 -2.63
CA SER A 171 -11.18 1.29 -2.67
C SER A 171 -9.79 1.12 -3.29
N ILE A 172 -9.45 1.99 -4.24
CA ILE A 172 -8.08 2.14 -4.75
C ILE A 172 -7.56 3.55 -4.50
N PHE A 173 -6.31 3.65 -4.08
CA PHE A 173 -5.60 4.91 -3.85
C PHE A 173 -4.49 5.03 -4.89
N VAL A 174 -4.69 5.92 -5.86
CA VAL A 174 -3.81 6.14 -7.02
C VAL A 174 -3.33 7.59 -7.10
N GLY A 175 -3.51 8.37 -6.03
CA GLY A 175 -3.14 9.78 -5.97
C GLY A 175 -1.65 10.01 -6.27
N ARG A 176 -1.34 11.18 -6.82
CA ARG A 176 0.04 11.59 -7.18
C ARG A 176 0.77 10.60 -8.08
N THR A 177 0.04 9.95 -8.99
CA THR A 177 0.57 9.17 -10.12
C THR A 177 0.30 9.91 -11.43
N ASN A 178 0.76 9.36 -12.56
CA ASN A 178 0.51 9.95 -13.88
C ASN A 178 -0.68 9.32 -14.61
N ILE A 179 -1.64 8.76 -13.87
CA ILE A 179 -2.87 8.18 -14.44
C ILE A 179 -3.72 9.28 -15.07
N SER A 180 -4.14 9.05 -16.32
CA SER A 180 -4.99 9.96 -17.10
C SER A 180 -6.34 9.34 -17.53
N TYR A 181 -6.52 8.04 -17.30
CA TYR A 181 -7.73 7.30 -17.66
C TYR A 181 -7.91 6.06 -16.77
N PHE A 182 -9.12 5.50 -16.80
CA PHE A 182 -9.45 4.23 -16.16
C PHE A 182 -9.99 3.22 -17.19
N TRP A 183 -9.65 1.95 -17.05
CA TRP A 183 -10.11 0.86 -17.91
C TRP A 183 -11.52 0.39 -17.54
N SER A 184 -12.23 -0.26 -18.47
CA SER A 184 -13.63 -0.67 -18.27
C SER A 184 -13.87 -1.54 -17.03
N TRP A 185 -12.91 -2.37 -16.63
CA TRP A 185 -13.04 -3.22 -15.45
C TRP A 185 -13.23 -2.41 -14.15
N THR A 186 -12.80 -1.14 -14.09
CA THR A 186 -12.99 -0.31 -12.88
C THR A 186 -14.47 -0.03 -12.60
N ASP A 187 -15.33 -0.10 -13.62
CA ASP A 187 -16.77 0.11 -13.47
C ASP A 187 -17.39 -0.90 -12.49
N GLU A 188 -16.83 -2.11 -12.39
CA GLU A 188 -17.30 -3.19 -11.52
C GLU A 188 -17.17 -2.89 -10.02
N MET A 189 -16.31 -1.93 -9.63
CA MET A 189 -16.08 -1.57 -8.23
C MET A 189 -16.77 -0.28 -7.77
N LEU A 190 -17.24 0.57 -8.67
CA LEU A 190 -17.69 1.94 -8.34
C LEU A 190 -18.89 2.00 -7.37
N GLY A 191 -19.75 0.99 -7.37
CA GLY A 191 -20.91 0.92 -6.48
C GLY A 191 -20.70 0.11 -5.19
N ARG A 192 -19.50 -0.42 -4.94
CA ARG A 192 -19.27 -1.32 -3.80
C ARG A 192 -19.15 -0.54 -2.49
N ILE A 193 -19.78 -1.04 -1.43
CA ILE A 193 -19.80 -0.38 -0.12
C ILE A 193 -18.61 -0.86 0.70
N SER A 194 -17.69 0.05 1.02
CA SER A 194 -16.58 -0.23 1.93
C SER A 194 -17.08 -0.45 3.36
N ILE A 195 -16.70 -1.57 3.98
CA ILE A 195 -16.93 -1.83 5.42
C ILE A 195 -16.15 -0.87 6.34
N ARG A 196 -15.06 -0.28 5.84
CA ARG A 196 -14.23 0.70 6.55
C ARG A 196 -14.75 2.13 6.47
N ARG A 197 -15.93 2.33 5.89
CA ARG A 197 -16.54 3.65 5.66
C ARG A 197 -15.65 4.59 4.83
N VAL A 198 -14.83 4.04 3.95
CA VAL A 198 -14.20 4.79 2.86
C VAL A 198 -15.30 5.24 1.91
N PRO A 199 -15.56 6.55 1.76
CA PRO A 199 -16.74 7.05 1.03
C PRO A 199 -16.65 6.95 -0.49
N ARG A 200 -15.44 6.82 -1.05
CA ARG A 200 -15.19 6.85 -2.50
C ARG A 200 -14.46 5.60 -2.92
N ALA A 201 -14.73 5.14 -4.14
CA ALA A 201 -14.10 3.96 -4.72
C ALA A 201 -12.66 4.26 -5.19
N ILE A 202 -12.38 5.49 -5.61
CA ILE A 202 -11.11 5.88 -6.21
C ILE A 202 -10.62 7.17 -5.57
N TYR A 203 -9.39 7.17 -5.04
CA TYR A 203 -8.69 8.37 -4.58
C TYR A 203 -7.56 8.69 -5.54
N ALA A 204 -7.74 9.74 -6.35
CA ALA A 204 -6.89 10.07 -7.47
C ALA A 204 -6.35 11.51 -7.42
N GLY A 205 -6.37 12.16 -6.26
CA GLY A 205 -5.85 13.53 -6.11
C GLY A 205 -4.42 13.68 -6.62
N GLY A 206 -4.16 14.73 -7.40
CA GLY A 206 -2.86 15.00 -8.01
C GLY A 206 -2.49 14.11 -9.21
N THR A 207 -3.46 13.42 -9.82
CA THR A 207 -3.29 12.71 -11.10
C THR A 207 -3.68 13.59 -12.28
N THR A 208 -3.20 13.25 -13.48
CA THR A 208 -3.64 13.90 -14.74
C THR A 208 -5.14 13.76 -14.95
N TYR A 209 -5.73 12.61 -14.59
CA TYR A 209 -7.18 12.41 -14.66
C TYR A 209 -7.95 13.46 -13.85
N CYS A 210 -7.52 13.71 -12.61
CA CYS A 210 -8.16 14.70 -11.76
C CYS A 210 -7.93 16.15 -12.25
N GLU A 211 -6.78 16.45 -12.84
CA GLU A 211 -6.54 17.74 -13.50
C GLU A 211 -7.47 17.95 -14.69
N ASP A 212 -7.67 16.93 -15.52
CA ASP A 212 -8.56 16.99 -16.67
C ASP A 212 -10.02 17.10 -16.24
N LEU A 213 -10.43 16.32 -15.24
CA LEU A 213 -11.78 16.39 -14.68
C LEU A 213 -12.09 17.81 -14.16
N GLU A 214 -11.14 18.45 -13.47
CA GLU A 214 -11.30 19.82 -12.99
C GLU A 214 -11.39 20.82 -14.16
N LYS A 215 -10.60 20.64 -15.23
CA LYS A 215 -10.70 21.49 -16.43
C LYS A 215 -12.05 21.34 -17.15
N ILE A 216 -12.57 20.12 -17.24
CA ILE A 216 -13.89 19.83 -17.83
C ILE A 216 -14.99 20.49 -16.99
N LEU A 217 -14.95 20.32 -15.67
CA LEU A 217 -15.93 20.89 -14.74
C LEU A 217 -15.93 22.42 -14.74
N THR A 218 -14.76 23.04 -14.85
CA THR A 218 -14.58 24.50 -14.94
C THR A 218 -14.80 25.04 -16.35
N LYS A 219 -15.13 24.18 -17.32
CA LYS A 219 -15.34 24.52 -18.74
C LYS A 219 -14.11 25.12 -19.44
N SER A 220 -12.92 24.85 -18.92
CA SER A 220 -11.64 25.20 -19.54
C SER A 220 -11.13 24.14 -20.52
N ALA A 221 -11.69 22.92 -20.46
CA ALA A 221 -11.56 21.87 -21.46
C ALA A 221 -12.94 21.24 -21.75
N ASN A 222 -13.07 20.53 -22.87
CA ASN A 222 -14.30 19.83 -23.26
C ASN A 222 -14.13 18.30 -23.36
N THR A 223 -12.94 17.78 -23.05
CA THR A 223 -12.61 16.36 -23.11
C THR A 223 -11.42 16.06 -22.19
N PHE A 224 -11.24 14.77 -21.85
CA PHE A 224 -10.04 14.29 -21.18
C PHE A 224 -8.83 14.36 -22.14
N SER A 225 -7.62 14.52 -21.60
CA SER A 225 -6.40 14.58 -22.43
C SER A 225 -5.97 13.21 -22.97
N ALA A 226 -6.44 12.12 -22.37
CA ALA A 226 -6.19 10.76 -22.83
C ALA A 226 -6.78 10.50 -24.23
N VAL A 227 -6.08 9.71 -25.05
CA VAL A 227 -6.56 9.32 -26.39
C VAL A 227 -7.82 8.46 -26.25
N PRO A 228 -8.97 8.83 -26.84
CA PRO A 228 -10.22 8.10 -26.68
C PRO A 228 -10.08 6.61 -27.04
N SER A 229 -10.67 5.74 -26.21
CA SER A 229 -10.64 4.29 -26.39
C SER A 229 -11.97 3.67 -25.96
N PRO A 230 -12.52 2.72 -26.74
CA PRO A 230 -13.74 2.00 -26.35
C PRO A 230 -13.52 1.01 -25.19
N SER A 231 -12.27 0.77 -24.79
CA SER A 231 -11.94 -0.09 -23.64
C SER A 231 -11.86 0.66 -22.32
N TYR A 232 -12.08 1.97 -22.34
CA TYR A 232 -12.11 2.77 -21.12
C TYR A 232 -13.41 2.58 -20.32
N SER A 233 -13.34 2.97 -19.05
CA SER A 233 -14.48 3.04 -18.15
C SER A 233 -15.61 3.87 -18.75
N SER A 234 -16.80 3.27 -18.78
CA SER A 234 -18.01 3.91 -19.31
C SER A 234 -18.61 4.93 -18.34
N GLN A 235 -18.18 4.93 -17.08
CA GLN A 235 -18.62 5.87 -16.06
C GLN A 235 -17.57 6.96 -15.80
N LEU A 236 -16.29 6.59 -15.69
CA LEU A 236 -15.21 7.51 -15.34
C LEU A 236 -14.67 8.29 -16.55
N MET A 237 -14.82 7.76 -17.77
CA MET A 237 -14.39 8.46 -18.98
C MET A 237 -15.56 9.05 -19.79
N ASP A 238 -16.77 9.10 -19.20
CA ASP A 238 -17.94 9.72 -19.81
C ASP A 238 -18.09 11.20 -19.39
N LEU A 239 -18.13 12.09 -20.38
CA LEU A 239 -18.30 13.53 -20.18
C LEU A 239 -19.70 13.90 -19.64
N THR A 240 -20.71 13.07 -19.89
CA THR A 240 -22.06 13.30 -19.34
C THR A 240 -22.07 13.08 -17.82
N GLU A 241 -21.27 12.12 -17.34
CA GLU A 241 -21.07 11.82 -15.92
C GLU A 241 -20.16 12.83 -15.21
N ALA A 242 -19.40 13.64 -15.97
CA ALA A 242 -18.61 14.75 -15.44
C ALA A 242 -19.42 16.04 -15.21
N GLY A 243 -20.64 16.16 -15.71
CA GLY A 243 -21.45 17.39 -15.61
C GLY A 243 -22.14 17.58 -14.25
N PRO A 244 -22.87 18.69 -14.05
CA PRO A 244 -23.64 18.95 -12.82
C PRO A 244 -24.71 17.89 -12.49
N ALA A 245 -25.07 17.05 -13.46
CA ALA A 245 -26.05 15.98 -13.34
C ALA A 245 -25.41 14.58 -13.23
N GLY A 246 -24.09 14.48 -13.36
CA GLY A 246 -23.34 13.22 -13.35
C GLY A 246 -22.74 12.91 -11.99
N ASP A 247 -22.28 11.66 -11.81
CA ASP A 247 -21.88 11.13 -10.50
C ASP A 247 -20.39 10.73 -10.40
N ILE A 248 -19.51 11.19 -11.32
CA ILE A 248 -18.06 10.88 -11.24
C ILE A 248 -17.49 11.25 -9.87
N ARG A 249 -17.90 12.37 -9.28
CA ARG A 249 -17.45 12.80 -7.94
C ARG A 249 -18.04 11.96 -6.80
N ALA A 250 -19.04 11.11 -7.06
CA ALA A 250 -19.45 10.12 -6.08
C ALA A 250 -18.51 8.92 -6.00
N PHE A 251 -17.78 8.67 -7.08
CA PHE A 251 -16.84 7.56 -7.19
C PHE A 251 -15.40 7.97 -6.96
N VAL A 252 -15.02 9.17 -7.42
CA VAL A 252 -13.65 9.66 -7.43
C VAL A 252 -13.47 10.83 -6.46
N ASP A 253 -12.50 10.71 -5.56
CA ASP A 253 -11.95 11.82 -4.78
C ASP A 253 -10.69 12.37 -5.45
N CYS A 254 -10.74 13.64 -5.86
CA CYS A 254 -9.62 14.35 -6.44
C CYS A 254 -8.87 15.25 -5.45
N ASN A 255 -9.22 15.22 -4.15
CA ASN A 255 -8.50 16.00 -3.16
C ASN A 255 -7.10 15.41 -2.92
N PRO A 256 -6.03 16.24 -2.93
CA PRO A 256 -4.66 15.78 -2.72
C PRO A 256 -4.37 15.41 -1.25
N THR A 257 -5.22 15.86 -0.33
CA THR A 257 -5.08 15.69 1.12
C THR A 257 -6.41 15.27 1.76
N VAL A 258 -6.72 13.99 1.73
CA VAL A 258 -7.71 13.36 2.59
C VAL A 258 -7.00 12.83 3.85
N SER A 259 -7.13 13.55 4.97
CA SER A 259 -6.56 13.12 6.26
C SER A 259 -7.03 11.71 6.61
N GLY A 260 -6.09 10.76 6.76
CA GLY A 260 -6.39 9.35 7.06
C GLY A 260 -6.73 8.47 5.85
N PHE A 261 -6.75 9.01 4.63
CA PHE A 261 -7.04 8.27 3.39
C PHE A 261 -6.10 8.62 2.21
N SER A 262 -5.42 9.76 2.20
CA SER A 262 -4.41 10.13 1.20
C SER A 262 -3.04 10.32 1.86
N GLY A 263 -1.97 9.83 1.23
CA GLY A 263 -0.66 9.72 1.86
C GLY A 263 -0.36 8.24 2.18
N PRO A 264 0.73 7.96 2.92
CA PRO A 264 0.90 6.61 3.45
C PRO A 264 -0.33 6.21 4.26
N LEU A 265 -0.84 4.99 4.06
CA LEU A 265 -1.84 4.38 4.95
C LEU A 265 -1.32 4.35 6.38
N TYR A 266 0.00 4.22 6.55
CA TYR A 266 0.65 4.40 7.83
C TYR A 266 0.53 5.87 8.31
N PRO A 267 0.11 6.16 9.56
CA PRO A 267 -0.13 7.52 10.06
C PRO A 267 1.16 8.30 10.36
N LEU A 268 2.02 8.47 9.35
CA LEU A 268 3.38 8.98 9.46
C LEU A 268 3.44 10.38 10.09
N ALA A 269 2.54 11.30 9.73
CA ALA A 269 2.53 12.65 10.29
C ALA A 269 2.24 12.66 11.80
N ALA A 270 1.35 11.77 12.26
CA ALA A 270 1.08 11.60 13.68
C ALA A 270 2.28 10.97 14.39
N GLU A 271 2.91 9.99 13.76
CA GLU A 271 4.10 9.32 14.28
C GLU A 271 5.29 10.29 14.40
N ASP A 272 5.57 11.08 13.38
CA ASP A 272 6.66 12.07 13.38
C ASP A 272 6.46 13.12 14.48
N LYS A 273 5.23 13.62 14.62
CA LYS A 273 4.86 14.53 15.71
C LYS A 273 5.10 13.91 17.09
N GLN A 274 4.75 12.63 17.28
CA GLN A 274 4.93 11.93 18.55
C GLN A 274 6.41 11.68 18.88
N ASN A 275 7.26 11.54 17.87
CA ASN A 275 8.67 11.16 18.01
C ASN A 275 9.65 12.32 17.87
N GLY A 276 9.17 13.56 17.87
CA GLY A 276 10.02 14.75 17.87
C GLY A 276 10.82 14.97 16.58
N ILE A 277 10.43 14.33 15.48
CA ILE A 277 10.89 14.71 14.15
C ILE A 277 9.94 15.80 13.66
N HIS A 278 10.43 17.04 13.64
CA HIS A 278 9.76 18.13 12.94
C HIS A 278 10.23 18.11 11.49
N SER A 279 9.27 18.17 10.56
CA SER A 279 9.51 18.23 9.12
C SER A 279 10.29 19.48 8.73
#